data_AF-A0AAW5MS04-F1
#
_entry.id   AF-A0AAW5MS04-F1
#
_cell.length_a   1.000
_cell.length_b   1.000
_cell.length_c   1.000
_cell.angle_alpha   90.00
_cell.angle_beta   90.00
_cell.angle_gamma   90.00
#
_symmetry.space_group_name_H-M   'P 1'
#
loop_
_entity.id
_entity.type
_entity.pdbx_description
1 polymer ?
#
loop_
_entity_poly.entity_id
_entity_poly.type
_entity_poly.pdbx_seq_one_letter_code
_entity_poly.pdbx_strand_id
1 'polypeptide(L)'
;YIFANGYLTEVGMKNATGWMTLGQFSEIFFMLALPFFTKRFGIKKVLLLGLVTAAIRYGFFIYGSADEYFCYALLFLGILLHGVSYDFYYVT
;
A
#
# COMPACT_ATOMS: atom_id res chain seq x y z
N TYR A 1 0.19 -9.95 -0.32
CA TYR A 1 1.11 -9.56 0.78
C TYR A 1 2.14 -10.64 1.15
N ILE A 2 1.89 -11.92 0.85
CA ILE A 2 2.75 -13.07 1.22
C ILE A 2 4.22 -12.93 0.77
N PHE A 3 4.48 -12.41 -0.44
CA PHE A 3 5.83 -12.24 -0.97
C PHE A 3 6.54 -10.94 -0.53
N ALA A 4 5.82 -10.00 0.10
CA ALA A 4 6.36 -8.68 0.39
C ALA A 4 7.48 -8.72 1.46
N ASN A 5 7.41 -9.66 2.40
CA ASN A 5 8.41 -9.78 3.44
C ASN A 5 9.79 -10.18 2.88
N GLY A 6 9.80 -11.17 1.98
CA GLY A 6 11.01 -11.62 1.30
C GLY A 6 11.63 -10.47 0.49
N TYR A 7 10.83 -9.84 -0.36
CA TYR A 7 11.28 -8.69 -1.16
C TYR A 7 11.84 -7.54 -0.30
N LEU A 8 11.15 -7.12 0.77
CA LEU A 8 11.63 -6.03 1.63
C LEU A 8 12.93 -6.39 2.35
N THR A 9 13.07 -7.65 2.76
CA THR A 9 14.30 -8.15 3.39
C THR A 9 15.46 -8.18 2.39
N GLU A 10 15.21 -8.61 1.15
CA GLU A 10 16.20 -8.62 0.06
C GLU A 10 16.69 -7.21 -0.29
N VAL A 11 15.80 -6.22 -0.28
CA VAL A 11 16.13 -4.80 -0.53
C VAL A 11 16.85 -4.15 0.68
N GLY A 12 17.06 -4.89 1.78
CA GLY A 12 17.82 -4.45 2.94
C GLY A 12 17.00 -3.76 4.03
N MET A 13 15.66 -3.78 3.94
CA MET A 13 14.80 -3.18 4.95
C MET A 13 14.85 -3.99 6.26
N LYS A 14 15.50 -3.41 7.27
CA LYS A 14 15.51 -3.95 8.64
C LYS A 14 14.09 -3.99 9.21
N ASN A 15 13.75 -5.06 9.94
CA ASN A 15 12.45 -5.27 10.57
C ASN A 15 11.25 -5.26 9.59
N ALA A 16 11.42 -5.76 8.36
CA ALA A 16 10.39 -5.79 7.32
C ALA A 16 9.03 -6.31 7.82
N THR A 17 9.00 -7.37 8.62
CA THR A 17 7.76 -7.93 9.20
C THR A 17 7.01 -6.91 10.06
N GLY A 18 7.72 -6.16 10.90
CA GLY A 18 7.10 -5.16 11.77
C GLY A 18 6.56 -3.98 10.96
N TRP A 19 7.28 -3.56 9.93
CA TRP A 19 6.82 -2.48 9.06
C TRP A 19 5.59 -2.88 8.23
N MET A 20 5.53 -4.12 7.76
CA MET A 20 4.37 -4.66 7.07
C MET A 20 3.08 -4.64 7.90
N THR A 21 3.16 -4.62 9.23
CA THR A 21 2.00 -4.43 10.10
C THR A 21 1.30 -3.09 9.85
N LEU A 22 2.04 -2.04 9.46
CA LEU A 22 1.43 -0.75 9.09
C LEU A 22 0.54 -0.88 7.85
N GLY A 23 0.90 -1.73 6.89
CA GLY A 23 0.04 -2.00 5.73
C GLY A 23 -1.24 -2.71 6.13
N GLN A 24 -1.18 -3.63 7.10
CA GLN A 24 -2.37 -4.30 7.63
C GLN A 24 -3.28 -3.34 8.42
N PHE A 25 -2.72 -2.42 9.20
CA PHE A 25 -3.51 -1.34 9.81
C PHE A 25 -4.17 -0.43 8.77
N SER A 26 -3.44 -0.10 7.69
CA SER A 26 -4.00 0.66 6.57
C SER A 26 -5.17 -0.08 5.92
N GLU A 27 -5.08 -1.39 5.71
CA GLU A 27 -6.16 -2.23 5.17
C GLU A 27 -7.41 -2.15 6.06
N ILE A 28 -7.28 -2.40 7.36
CA ILE A 28 -8.43 -2.30 8.28
C ILE A 28 -9.06 -0.90 8.23
N PHE A 29 -8.24 0.15 8.19
CA PHE A 29 -8.73 1.53 8.09
C PHE A 29 -9.52 1.77 6.80
N PHE A 30 -9.00 1.36 5.63
CA PHE A 30 -9.65 1.61 4.35
C PHE A 30 -10.86 0.70 4.11
N MET A 31 -10.88 -0.52 4.65
CA MET A 31 -12.09 -1.35 4.70
C MET A 31 -13.23 -0.64 5.45
N LEU A 32 -12.94 -0.05 6.62
CA LEU A 32 -13.94 0.70 7.39
C LEU A 32 -14.38 1.99 6.69
N ALA A 33 -13.46 2.64 5.97
CA ALA A 33 -13.76 3.85 5.23
C ALA A 33 -14.47 3.60 3.88
N LEU A 34 -14.38 2.38 3.33
CA LEU A 34 -14.92 2.00 2.03
C LEU A 34 -16.40 2.41 1.80
N PRO A 35 -17.35 2.13 2.71
CA PRO A 35 -18.75 2.53 2.52
C PRO A 35 -18.93 4.05 2.43
N PHE A 36 -18.09 4.83 3.11
CA PHE A 36 -18.10 6.29 3.00
C PHE A 36 -17.64 6.74 1.61
N PHE A 37 -16.53 6.19 1.10
CA PHE A 37 -15.99 6.54 -0.21
C PHE A 37 -16.93 6.12 -1.35
N THR A 38 -17.47 4.90 -1.30
CA THR A 38 -18.39 4.41 -2.34
C THR A 38 -19.70 5.19 -2.37
N LYS A 39 -20.26 5.55 -1.20
CA LYS A 39 -21.47 6.39 -1.10
C LYS A 39 -21.22 7.81 -1.60
N ARG A 40 -20.05 8.41 -1.31
CA ARG A 40 -19.74 9.81 -1.64
C ARG A 40 -19.30 9.99 -3.09
N PHE A 41 -18.46 9.11 -3.61
CA PHE A 41 -17.81 9.26 -4.91
C PHE A 41 -18.35 8.31 -5.99
N GLY A 42 -19.08 7.28 -5.59
CA GLY A 42 -19.57 6.22 -6.47
C GLY A 42 -18.50 5.17 -6.76
N ILE A 43 -18.95 3.94 -7.01
CA ILE A 43 -18.12 2.75 -7.23
C ILE A 43 -17.03 2.97 -8.30
N LYS A 44 -17.40 3.54 -9.46
CA LYS A 44 -16.45 3.75 -10.57
C LYS A 44 -15.23 4.60 -10.19
N LYS A 45 -15.43 5.66 -9.38
CA LYS A 45 -14.33 6.55 -8.98
C LYS A 45 -13.46 5.91 -7.89
N VAL A 46 -14.06 5.14 -6.99
CA VAL A 46 -13.34 4.39 -5.96
C VAL A 46 -12.45 3.32 -6.59
N LEU A 47 -12.97 2.56 -7.55
CA LEU A 47 -12.18 1.58 -8.32
C LEU A 47 -11.00 2.24 -9.05
N LEU A 48 -11.23 3.38 -9.72
CA LEU A 48 -10.15 4.11 -10.40
C LEU A 48 -9.10 4.61 -9.41
N LEU A 49 -9.51 5.10 -8.24
CA LEU A 49 -8.60 5.51 -7.18
C LEU A 49 -7.75 4.33 -6.70
N GLY A 50 -8.35 3.16 -6.46
CA GLY A 50 -7.63 1.94 -6.08
C GLY A 50 -6.58 1.53 -7.12
N LEU A 51 -6.91 1.61 -8.40
CA LEU A 51 -5.97 1.31 -9.49
C LEU A 51 -4.80 2.31 -9.55
N VAL A 52 -5.09 3.61 -9.42
CA VAL A 52 -4.06 4.66 -9.42
C VAL A 52 -3.14 4.51 -8.21
N THR A 53 -3.69 4.26 -7.02
CA THR A 53 -2.87 4.05 -5.82
C THR A 53 -2.06 2.77 -5.91
N ALA A 54 -2.59 1.72 -6.54
CA ALA A 54 -1.83 0.50 -6.81
C ALA A 54 -0.64 0.77 -7.73
N ALA A 55 -0.82 1.52 -8.82
CA ALA A 55 0.27 1.90 -9.72
C ALA A 55 1.35 2.73 -9.00
N ILE A 56 0.95 3.72 -8.20
CA ILE A 56 1.88 4.54 -7.40
C ILE A 56 2.65 3.66 -6.41
N ARG A 57 1.95 2.74 -5.72
CA ARG A 57 2.54 1.78 -4.79
C ARG A 57 3.61 0.92 -5.45
N TYR A 58 3.36 0.41 -6.66
CA TYR A 58 4.37 -0.34 -7.41
C TYR A 58 5.55 0.54 -7.80
N GLY A 59 5.30 1.79 -8.21
CA GLY A 59 6.37 2.76 -8.46
C GLY A 59 7.27 2.96 -7.23
N PHE A 60 6.68 3.11 -6.05
CA PHE A 60 7.45 3.25 -4.81
C PHE A 60 8.31 2.03 -4.48
N PHE A 61 7.85 0.82 -4.76
CA PHE A 61 8.69 -0.37 -4.58
C PHE A 61 9.77 -0.49 -5.65
N ILE A 62 9.49 -0.13 -6.91
CA ILE A 62 10.52 -0.17 -7.97
C ILE A 62 11.70 0.76 -7.66
N TYR A 63 11.43 1.96 -7.13
CA TYR A 63 12.45 2.96 -6.83
C TYR A 63 12.93 2.93 -5.37
N GLY A 64 12.35 2.09 -4.52
CA GLY A 64 12.69 2.02 -3.11
C GLY A 64 13.95 1.19 -2.87
N SER A 65 14.80 1.64 -1.94
CA SER A 65 16.01 0.95 -1.50
C SER A 65 16.28 1.24 -0.03
N ALA A 66 17.03 0.37 0.65
CA ALA A 66 17.39 0.59 2.05
C ALA A 66 18.65 1.45 2.26
N ASP A 67 19.32 1.86 1.17
CA ASP A 67 20.63 2.51 1.20
C ASP A 67 20.54 4.02 1.44
N GLU A 68 19.48 4.66 0.98
CA GLU A 68 19.27 6.11 1.09
C GLU A 68 17.96 6.44 1.80
N TYR A 69 17.95 7.49 2.63
CA TYR A 69 16.76 7.89 3.40
C TYR A 69 15.53 8.16 2.54
N PHE A 70 15.71 8.82 1.38
CA PHE A 70 14.60 9.12 0.47
C PHE A 70 14.02 7.83 -0.11
N CYS A 71 14.86 6.93 -0.61
CA CYS A 71 14.45 5.64 -1.18
C CYS A 71 13.82 4.72 -0.11
N TYR A 72 14.32 4.78 1.13
CA TYR A 72 13.73 4.06 2.27
C TYR A 72 12.31 4.55 2.56
N ALA A 73 12.08 5.87 2.47
CA ALA A 73 10.75 6.45 2.62
C ALA A 73 9.79 5.99 1.53
N LEU A 74 10.25 5.75 0.30
CA LEU A 74 9.41 5.18 -0.76
C LEU A 74 8.90 3.79 -0.36
N LEU A 75 9.76 2.92 0.20
CA LEU A 75 9.33 1.60 0.68
C LEU A 75 8.25 1.72 1.76
N PHE A 76 8.38 2.66 2.69
CA PHE A 76 7.35 2.95 3.70
C PHE A 76 6.04 3.42 3.10
N LEU A 77 6.08 4.38 2.17
CA LEU A 77 4.91 4.88 1.51
C LEU A 77 4.21 3.78 0.70
N GLY A 78 4.98 2.88 0.07
CA GLY A 78 4.44 1.70 -0.60
C GLY A 78 3.72 0.73 0.34
N ILE A 79 4.24 0.56 1.56
CA ILE A 79 3.59 -0.24 2.62
C ILE A 79 2.28 0.43 3.06
N LEU A 80 2.28 1.75 3.30
CA LEU A 80 1.09 2.50 3.74
C LEU A 80 0.00 2.58 2.67
N LEU A 81 0.35 2.57 1.38
CA LEU A 81 -0.63 2.54 0.30
C LEU A 81 -1.30 1.17 0.11
N HIS A 82 -0.91 0.14 0.88
CA HIS A 82 -1.44 -1.22 0.74
C HIS A 82 -2.97 -1.26 0.89
N GLY A 83 -3.52 -0.69 1.97
CA GLY A 83 -4.95 -0.78 2.26
C GLY A 83 -5.82 -0.17 1.17
N VAL A 84 -5.56 1.09 0.81
CA VAL A 84 -6.32 1.77 -0.26
C VAL A 84 -6.20 1.05 -1.61
N SER A 85 -5.01 0.56 -1.96
CA SER A 85 -4.80 -0.13 -3.23
C SER A 85 -5.52 -1.48 -3.28
N TYR A 86 -5.58 -2.18 -2.16
CA TYR A 86 -6.21 -3.49 -2.08
C TYR A 86 -7.73 -3.38 -1.98
N ASP A 87 -8.23 -2.63 -1.00
CA ASP A 87 -9.66 -2.58 -0.68
C ASP A 87 -10.45 -1.91 -1.80
N PHE A 88 -9.95 -0.80 -2.35
CA PHE A 88 -10.72 -0.05 -3.35
C PHE A 88 -10.71 -0.72 -4.72
N TYR A 89 -9.77 -1.64 -4.99
CA TYR A 89 -9.70 -2.36 -6.25
C TYR A 89 -10.30 -3.77 -6.19
N TYR A 90 -10.08 -4.52 -5.11
CA TYR A 90 -10.51 -5.93 -5.00
C TYR A 90 -11.78 -6.14 -4.18
N VAL A 91 -12.12 -5.22 -3.26
CA VAL A 91 -13.26 -5.37 -2.32
C VAL A 91 -14.49 -4.56 -2.76
N THR A 92 -14.31 -3.59 -3.66
CA THR A 92 -15.35 -2.69 -4.19
C THR A 92 -16.11 -3.30 -5.37
#